data_AF-A0AAE1WIM9-F1
#
_entry.id   AF-A0AAE1WIM9-F1
#
_cell.length_a   1.000
_cell.length_b   1.000
_cell.length_c   1.000
_cell.angle_alpha   90.00
_cell.angle_beta   90.00
_cell.angle_gamma   90.00
#
_symmetry.space_group_name_H-M   'P 1'
#
loop_
_entity.id
_entity.type
_entity.pdbx_description
1 polymer ?
#
loop_
_entity_poly.entity_id
_entity_poly.type
_entity_poly.pdbx_seq_one_letter_code
_entity_poly.pdbx_strand_id
1 'polypeptide(L)'
;MENIRAFPLAVAPPRRSPFATHILAEAIQSGIKIPSISEYDGTKDPQDHLDRFLAKADLIDISDAAYCKLFRTTLAGKAMTWFNQLPIGSIDNFEQLSQRFLHHFAINKRYPKTASYLFTVVQREQESLRDYVQRFSEAVLEVPHVNSELLASIMQQNLRRGRFRESIAGNPQPP
;
A
#
# COMPACT_ATOMS: atom_id res chain seq x y z
N MET A 1 -50.80 38.84 16.68
CA MET A 1 -50.43 37.93 15.58
C MET A 1 -49.12 38.43 15.01
N GLU A 2 -47.99 37.90 15.47
CA GLU A 2 -46.67 38.30 14.98
C GLU A 2 -46.31 37.46 13.75
N ASN A 3 -45.91 38.17 12.70
CA ASN A 3 -45.58 37.64 11.40
C ASN A 3 -44.18 37.01 11.47
N ILE A 4 -44.09 35.68 11.44
CA ILE A 4 -42.81 34.96 11.40
C ILE A 4 -42.19 35.18 10.01
N ARG A 5 -41.23 36.10 9.93
CA ARG A 5 -40.34 36.21 8.77
C ARG A 5 -39.54 34.92 8.68
N ALA A 6 -39.81 34.13 7.65
CA ALA A 6 -38.94 33.02 7.27
C ALA A 6 -37.54 33.59 6.98
N PHE A 7 -36.57 33.25 7.82
CA PHE A 7 -35.16 33.48 7.51
C PHE A 7 -34.84 32.64 6.26
N PRO A 8 -34.24 33.21 5.21
CA PRO A 8 -33.75 32.41 4.11
C PRO A 8 -32.74 31.41 4.69
N LEU A 9 -32.98 30.11 4.44
CA LEU A 9 -32.02 29.05 4.75
C LEU A 9 -30.69 29.48 4.17
N ALA A 10 -29.72 29.78 5.03
CA ALA A 10 -28.38 30.13 4.60
C ALA A 10 -27.90 29.02 3.68
N VAL A 11 -27.73 29.33 2.38
CA VAL A 11 -27.13 28.41 1.42
C VAL A 11 -25.75 28.12 1.97
N ALA A 12 -25.56 26.91 2.50
CA ALA A 12 -24.28 26.49 3.05
C ALA A 12 -23.21 26.78 1.98
N PRO A 13 -22.05 27.35 2.35
CA PRO A 13 -21.02 27.66 1.38
C PRO A 13 -20.71 26.40 0.56
N PRO A 14 -20.49 26.54 -0.77
CA PRO A 14 -20.24 25.39 -1.63
C PRO A 14 -19.12 24.56 -1.00
N ARG A 15 -19.39 23.27 -0.77
CA ARG A 15 -18.39 22.36 -0.20
C ARG A 15 -17.18 22.40 -1.12
N ARG A 16 -16.11 23.06 -0.67
CA ARG A 16 -14.83 23.10 -1.38
C ARG A 16 -14.23 21.70 -1.33
N SER A 17 -14.55 20.91 -2.35
CA SER A 17 -14.13 19.53 -2.46
C SER A 17 -13.46 19.32 -3.81
N PRO A 18 -12.40 18.51 -3.87
CA PRO A 18 -11.84 18.04 -5.12
C PRO A 18 -12.82 17.24 -5.98
N PHE A 19 -13.88 16.66 -5.38
CA PHE A 19 -14.89 15.93 -6.10
C PHE A 19 -15.77 16.84 -6.94
N ALA A 20 -16.06 16.38 -8.16
CA ALA A 20 -17.06 16.97 -9.02
C ALA A 20 -18.47 16.90 -8.40
N THR A 21 -19.36 17.78 -8.88
CA THR A 21 -20.69 17.99 -8.28
C THR A 21 -21.54 16.72 -8.29
N HIS A 22 -21.46 15.88 -9.32
CA HIS A 22 -22.24 14.64 -9.39
C HIS A 22 -21.81 13.63 -8.31
N ILE A 23 -20.50 13.50 -8.07
CA ILE A 23 -20.01 12.69 -6.96
C ILE A 23 -20.57 13.23 -5.66
N LEU A 24 -20.48 14.53 -5.41
CA LEU A 24 -20.99 15.13 -4.17
C LEU A 24 -22.50 14.92 -3.98
N ALA A 25 -23.28 15.06 -5.05
CA ALA A 25 -24.73 14.96 -5.05
C ALA A 25 -25.24 13.53 -4.77
N GLU A 26 -24.46 12.51 -5.12
CA GLU A 26 -24.92 11.13 -4.98
C GLU A 26 -24.98 10.69 -3.50
N ALA A 27 -26.16 10.34 -3.01
CA ALA A 27 -26.26 9.78 -1.67
C ALA A 27 -25.70 8.35 -1.65
N ILE A 28 -24.74 8.08 -0.75
CA ILE A 28 -24.36 6.69 -0.47
C ILE A 28 -25.53 6.07 0.29
N GLN A 29 -26.02 4.91 -0.18
CA GLN A 29 -27.13 4.21 0.46
C GLN A 29 -26.83 3.96 1.93
N SER A 30 -27.73 4.41 2.80
CA SER A 30 -27.65 4.17 4.24
C SER A 30 -27.87 2.69 4.54
N GLY A 31 -26.91 2.04 5.22
CA GLY A 31 -27.03 0.63 5.64
C GLY A 31 -25.91 -0.29 5.13
N ILE A 32 -25.07 0.19 4.21
CA ILE A 32 -23.88 -0.55 3.78
C ILE A 32 -22.89 -0.63 4.95
N LYS A 33 -22.66 -1.84 5.47
CA LYS A 33 -21.57 -2.10 6.41
C LYS A 33 -20.26 -2.10 5.63
N ILE A 34 -19.63 -0.93 5.56
CA ILE A 34 -18.31 -0.79 4.96
C ILE A 34 -17.33 -1.60 5.83
N PRO A 35 -16.63 -2.60 5.27
CA PRO A 35 -15.61 -3.31 6.01
C PRO A 35 -14.54 -2.32 6.50
N SER A 36 -14.05 -2.46 7.73
CA SER A 36 -12.98 -1.59 8.23
C SER A 36 -11.76 -1.68 7.31
N ILE A 37 -11.41 -0.58 6.65
CA ILE A 37 -10.22 -0.47 5.80
C ILE A 37 -9.17 0.28 6.62
N SER A 38 -7.95 -0.24 6.64
CA SER A 38 -6.85 0.43 7.33
C SER A 38 -6.60 1.80 6.69
N GLU A 39 -6.32 2.80 7.51
CA GLU A 39 -5.98 4.13 7.01
C GLU A 39 -4.62 4.12 6.27
N TYR A 40 -4.51 4.98 5.27
CA TYR A 40 -3.30 5.28 4.53
C TYR A 40 -2.81 6.68 4.89
N ASP A 41 -1.68 6.75 5.58
CA ASP A 41 -1.09 7.99 6.09
C ASP A 41 -0.09 8.65 5.12
N GLY A 42 0.19 7.99 3.98
CA GLY A 42 1.19 8.43 3.01
C GLY A 42 2.58 7.83 3.21
N THR A 43 2.73 6.71 3.93
CA THR A 43 4.05 6.07 4.17
C THR A 43 4.18 4.64 3.62
N LYS A 44 3.05 3.96 3.42
CA LYS A 44 3.01 2.56 2.92
C LYS A 44 2.99 2.53 1.40
N ASP A 45 3.10 1.33 0.85
CA ASP A 45 2.92 1.14 -0.59
C ASP A 45 1.50 1.57 -1.01
N PRO A 46 1.35 2.52 -1.95
CA PRO A 46 0.04 2.97 -2.40
C PRO A 46 -0.70 1.91 -3.24
N GLN A 47 0.00 1.03 -3.95
CA GLN A 47 -0.61 -0.06 -4.72
C GLN A 47 -1.25 -1.08 -3.78
N ASP A 48 -0.55 -1.52 -2.72
CA ASP A 48 -1.11 -2.44 -1.72
C ASP A 48 -2.38 -1.85 -1.08
N HIS A 49 -2.37 -0.55 -0.77
CA HIS A 49 -3.55 0.11 -0.22
C HIS A 49 -4.73 0.12 -1.21
N LEU A 50 -4.48 0.44 -2.48
CA LEU A 50 -5.49 0.45 -3.52
C LEU A 50 -6.09 -0.95 -3.74
N ASP A 51 -5.26 -1.97 -3.82
CA ASP A 51 -5.68 -3.36 -4.05
C ASP A 51 -6.54 -3.87 -2.87
N ARG A 52 -6.13 -3.57 -1.62
CA ARG A 52 -6.89 -3.92 -0.42
C ARG A 52 -8.21 -3.17 -0.32
N PHE A 53 -8.25 -1.93 -0.80
CA PHE A 53 -9.48 -1.15 -0.87
C PHE A 53 -10.45 -1.75 -1.89
N LEU A 54 -9.99 -2.01 -3.12
CA LEU A 54 -10.78 -2.61 -4.20
C LEU A 54 -11.36 -3.96 -3.78
N ALA A 55 -10.53 -4.87 -3.24
CA ALA A 55 -10.97 -6.18 -2.79
C ALA A 55 -12.10 -6.14 -1.73
N LYS A 56 -12.19 -5.05 -0.95
CA LYS A 56 -13.27 -4.85 0.04
C LYS A 56 -14.48 -4.16 -0.55
N ALA A 57 -14.27 -3.23 -1.47
CA ALA A 57 -15.33 -2.50 -2.14
C ALA A 57 -16.09 -3.37 -3.16
N ASP A 58 -15.41 -4.32 -3.82
CA ASP A 58 -16.03 -5.31 -4.71
C ASP A 58 -17.05 -6.21 -3.99
N LEU A 59 -16.96 -6.35 -2.66
CA LEU A 59 -17.91 -7.14 -1.88
C LEU A 59 -19.28 -6.48 -1.71
N ILE A 60 -19.38 -5.17 -1.96
CA ILE A 60 -20.56 -4.36 -1.61
C ILE A 60 -21.25 -3.73 -2.81
N ASP A 61 -20.83 -4.07 -4.04
CA ASP A 61 -21.40 -3.62 -5.34
C ASP A 61 -21.88 -2.15 -5.31
N ILE A 62 -20.92 -1.23 -5.33
CA ILE A 62 -21.15 0.20 -5.15
C ILE A 62 -20.90 1.00 -6.43
N SER A 63 -21.52 2.17 -6.51
CA SER A 63 -21.29 3.13 -7.59
C SER A 63 -19.88 3.73 -7.56
N ASP A 64 -19.44 4.29 -8.70
CA ASP A 64 -18.16 5.00 -8.82
C ASP A 64 -18.06 6.21 -7.86
N ALA A 65 -19.15 6.95 -7.65
CA ALA A 65 -19.18 8.04 -6.69
C ALA A 65 -18.99 7.54 -5.24
N ALA A 66 -19.57 6.38 -4.91
CA ALA A 66 -19.35 5.73 -3.62
C ALA A 66 -17.90 5.25 -3.48
N TYR A 67 -17.29 4.68 -4.52
CA TYR A 67 -15.86 4.36 -4.55
C TYR A 67 -15.00 5.57 -4.19
N CYS A 68 -15.22 6.71 -4.83
CA CYS A 68 -14.51 7.96 -4.54
C CYS A 68 -14.63 8.38 -3.07
N LYS A 69 -15.87 8.44 -2.58
CA LYS A 69 -16.18 8.89 -1.22
C LYS A 69 -15.59 7.95 -0.17
N LEU A 70 -15.73 6.64 -0.36
CA LEU A 70 -15.17 5.64 0.55
C LEU A 70 -13.66 5.68 0.54
N PHE A 71 -13.02 5.77 -0.62
CA PHE A 71 -11.57 5.86 -0.70
C PHE A 71 -11.04 7.05 0.09
N ARG A 72 -11.67 8.22 -0.03
CA ARG A 72 -11.33 9.41 0.77
C ARG A 72 -11.37 9.14 2.27
N THR A 73 -12.30 8.31 2.77
CA THR A 73 -12.39 7.98 4.21
C THR A 73 -11.21 7.13 4.69
N THR A 74 -10.50 6.47 3.79
CA THR A 74 -9.30 5.69 4.12
C THR A 74 -8.04 6.54 4.21
N LEU A 75 -8.08 7.82 3.83
CA LEU A 75 -6.90 8.68 3.83
C LEU A 75 -6.70 9.34 5.20
N ALA A 76 -5.46 9.37 5.66
CA ALA A 76 -5.06 10.04 6.90
C ALA A 76 -3.79 10.85 6.69
N GLY A 77 -3.45 11.72 7.66
CA GLY A 77 -2.18 12.44 7.69
C GLY A 77 -1.81 13.14 6.37
N LYS A 78 -0.67 12.75 5.79
CA LYS A 78 -0.16 13.36 4.54
C LYS A 78 -1.08 13.07 3.35
N ALA A 79 -1.72 11.90 3.32
CA ALA A 79 -2.64 11.54 2.25
C ALA A 79 -3.94 12.36 2.28
N MET A 80 -4.51 12.59 3.45
CA MET A 80 -5.67 13.48 3.58
C MET A 80 -5.30 14.93 3.23
N THR A 81 -4.10 15.37 3.61
CA THR A 81 -3.58 16.72 3.27
C THR A 81 -3.44 16.89 1.76
N TRP A 82 -2.81 15.92 1.08
CA TRP A 82 -2.71 15.89 -0.38
C TRP A 82 -4.08 15.98 -1.05
N PHE A 83 -5.04 15.14 -0.63
CA PHE A 83 -6.37 15.13 -1.20
C PHE A 83 -7.01 16.53 -1.10
N ASN A 84 -6.94 17.17 0.06
CA ASN A 84 -7.53 18.51 0.28
C ASN A 84 -6.83 19.63 -0.52
N GLN A 85 -5.62 19.42 -1.03
CA GLN A 85 -4.89 20.38 -1.88
C GLN A 85 -5.22 20.25 -3.36
N LEU A 86 -5.94 19.19 -3.77
CA LEU A 86 -6.35 19.03 -5.16
C LEU A 86 -7.32 20.15 -5.58
N PRO A 87 -7.30 20.58 -6.85
CA PRO A 87 -8.21 21.61 -7.33
C PRO A 87 -9.67 21.20 -7.15
N ILE A 88 -10.53 22.16 -6.82
CA ILE A 88 -11.97 21.95 -6.60
C ILE A 88 -12.59 21.36 -7.86
N GLY A 89 -13.41 20.31 -7.71
CA GLY A 89 -14.12 19.66 -8.81
C GLY A 89 -13.20 18.95 -9.82
N SER A 90 -11.94 18.70 -9.50
CA SER A 90 -10.97 18.11 -10.43
C SER A 90 -10.97 16.58 -10.49
N ILE A 91 -11.84 15.91 -9.73
CA ILE A 91 -12.02 14.45 -9.72
C ILE A 91 -13.44 14.14 -10.19
N ASP A 92 -13.55 13.52 -11.36
CA ASP A 92 -14.84 13.14 -11.95
C ASP A 92 -15.21 11.68 -11.71
N ASN A 93 -14.24 10.82 -11.39
CA ASN A 93 -14.48 9.40 -11.13
C ASN A 93 -13.36 8.74 -10.31
N PHE A 94 -13.55 7.47 -9.95
CA PHE A 94 -12.59 6.73 -9.12
C PHE A 94 -11.28 6.42 -9.86
N GLU A 95 -11.34 6.19 -11.17
CA GLU A 95 -10.14 5.99 -11.99
C GLU A 95 -9.21 7.21 -11.91
N GLN A 96 -9.73 8.43 -12.07
CA GLN A 96 -8.94 9.65 -11.95
C GLN A 96 -8.37 9.82 -10.54
N LEU A 97 -9.16 9.53 -9.50
CA LEU A 97 -8.69 9.61 -8.11
C LEU A 97 -7.55 8.62 -7.86
N SER A 98 -7.73 7.36 -8.24
CA SER A 98 -6.74 6.30 -8.02
C SER A 98 -5.45 6.54 -8.79
N GLN A 99 -5.52 6.97 -10.06
CA GLN A 99 -4.34 7.32 -10.84
C GLN A 99 -3.55 8.48 -10.21
N ARG A 100 -4.22 9.55 -9.78
CA ARG A 100 -3.56 10.68 -9.11
C ARG A 100 -2.95 10.29 -7.78
N PHE A 101 -3.65 9.43 -7.01
CA PHE A 101 -3.15 8.88 -5.76
C PHE A 101 -1.86 8.08 -5.98
N LEU A 102 -1.87 7.11 -6.91
CA LEU A 102 -0.72 6.30 -7.25
C LEU A 102 0.46 7.15 -7.76
N HIS A 103 0.17 8.16 -8.59
CA HIS A 103 1.18 9.07 -9.11
C HIS A 103 1.82 9.91 -7.98
N HIS A 104 1.02 10.49 -7.09
CA HIS A 104 1.53 11.34 -6.01
C HIS A 104 2.36 10.55 -4.99
N PHE A 105 1.93 9.34 -4.65
CA PHE A 105 2.62 8.47 -3.69
C PHE A 105 3.58 7.47 -4.34
N ALA A 106 3.91 7.65 -5.62
CA ALA A 106 4.78 6.72 -6.37
C ALA A 106 6.15 6.51 -5.70
N ILE A 107 6.69 7.52 -5.01
CA ILE A 107 7.95 7.39 -4.27
C ILE A 107 7.87 6.39 -3.10
N ASN A 108 6.67 6.17 -2.57
CA ASN A 108 6.43 5.18 -1.52
C ASN A 108 6.15 3.78 -2.07
N LYS A 109 6.12 3.62 -3.40
CA LYS A 109 5.96 2.32 -4.02
C LYS A 109 7.12 1.43 -3.60
N ARG A 110 6.81 0.29 -3.00
CA ARG A 110 7.80 -0.73 -2.71
C ARG A 110 8.04 -1.48 -4.00
N TYR A 111 9.14 -1.18 -4.64
CA TYR A 111 9.64 -2.05 -5.69
C TYR A 111 10.02 -3.38 -5.06
N PRO A 112 9.66 -4.51 -5.69
CA PRO A 112 10.15 -5.79 -5.25
C PRO A 112 11.67 -5.73 -5.16
N LYS A 113 12.23 -6.30 -4.09
CA LYS A 113 13.67 -6.31 -3.95
C LYS A 113 14.22 -7.16 -5.10
N THR A 114 15.35 -6.76 -5.66
CA THR A 114 16.03 -7.51 -6.73
C THR A 114 16.84 -8.64 -6.13
N ALA A 115 17.24 -9.64 -6.93
CA ALA A 115 18.13 -10.70 -6.48
C ALA A 115 19.44 -10.16 -5.85
N SER A 116 19.90 -8.98 -6.29
CA SER A 116 21.05 -8.28 -5.69
C SER A 116 20.88 -7.97 -4.20
N TYR A 117 19.65 -7.77 -3.71
CA TYR A 117 19.39 -7.56 -2.29
C TYR A 117 19.78 -8.78 -1.45
N LEU A 118 19.55 -10.01 -1.96
CA LEU A 118 19.88 -11.22 -1.23
C LEU A 118 21.38 -11.33 -0.94
N PHE A 119 22.25 -10.79 -1.80
CA PHE A 119 23.70 -10.74 -1.53
C PHE A 119 24.08 -9.86 -0.33
N THR A 120 23.19 -8.97 0.12
CA THR A 120 23.41 -8.15 1.32
C THR A 120 23.04 -8.90 2.61
N VAL A 121 22.31 -10.00 2.49
CA VAL A 121 21.86 -10.82 3.61
C VAL A 121 22.96 -11.82 3.97
N VAL A 122 24.02 -11.33 4.60
CA VAL A 122 25.19 -12.12 5.03
C VAL A 122 25.02 -12.60 6.48
N GLN A 123 25.55 -13.77 6.82
CA GLN A 123 25.57 -14.27 8.20
C GLN A 123 26.50 -13.42 9.07
N ARG A 124 25.95 -12.71 10.06
CA ARG A 124 26.68 -11.75 10.93
C ARG A 124 27.49 -12.45 12.00
N GLU A 125 28.59 -11.89 12.52
CA GLU A 125 29.57 -12.55 13.42
C GLU A 125 29.02 -13.26 14.68
N GLN A 126 27.93 -12.77 15.26
CA GLN A 126 27.32 -13.36 16.46
C GLN A 126 25.99 -14.08 16.17
N GLU A 127 25.62 -14.20 14.90
CA GLU A 127 24.36 -14.81 14.47
C GLU A 127 24.51 -16.32 14.29
N SER A 128 23.58 -17.07 14.88
CA SER A 128 23.50 -18.52 14.69
C SER A 128 23.13 -18.86 13.25
N LEU A 129 23.46 -20.08 12.80
CA LEU A 129 23.06 -20.53 11.47
C LEU A 129 21.53 -20.52 11.29
N ARG A 130 20.79 -20.90 12.33
CA ARG A 130 19.32 -20.94 12.32
C ARG A 130 18.73 -19.54 12.11
N ASP A 131 19.22 -18.55 12.85
CA ASP A 131 18.71 -17.19 12.77
C ASP A 131 19.06 -16.56 11.41
N TYR A 132 20.25 -16.87 10.88
CA TYR A 132 20.63 -16.49 9.54
C TYR A 132 19.71 -17.10 8.48
N VAL A 133 19.47 -18.43 8.52
CA VAL A 133 18.59 -19.12 7.56
C VAL A 133 17.19 -18.53 7.60
N GLN A 134 16.64 -18.30 8.80
CA GLN A 134 15.34 -17.66 8.97
C GLN A 134 15.29 -16.30 8.26
N ARG A 135 16.28 -15.44 8.52
CA ARG A 135 16.37 -14.10 7.94
C ARG A 135 16.62 -14.11 6.43
N PHE A 136 17.36 -15.09 5.93
CA PHE A 136 17.56 -15.31 4.49
C PHE A 136 16.26 -15.76 3.83
N SER A 137 15.54 -16.71 4.42
CA SER A 137 14.24 -17.18 3.92
C SER A 137 13.20 -16.05 3.88
N GLU A 138 13.14 -15.20 4.91
CA GLU A 138 12.29 -14.01 4.92
C GLU A 138 12.65 -13.04 3.79
N ALA A 139 13.94 -12.81 3.56
CA ALA A 139 14.40 -11.94 2.48
C ALA A 139 14.06 -12.49 1.08
N VAL A 140 14.06 -13.82 0.90
CA VAL A 140 13.65 -14.47 -0.37
C VAL A 140 12.18 -14.18 -0.70
N LEU A 141 11.30 -14.10 0.31
CA LEU A 141 9.87 -13.78 0.09
C LEU A 141 9.66 -12.35 -0.47
N GLU A 142 10.63 -11.45 -0.28
CA GLU A 142 10.57 -10.08 -0.79
C GLU A 142 11.13 -9.95 -2.23
N VAL A 143 11.68 -11.03 -2.79
CA VAL A 143 12.34 -11.04 -4.11
C VAL A 143 11.59 -12.00 -5.04
N PRO A 144 10.80 -11.48 -5.99
CA PRO A 144 10.06 -12.33 -6.93
C PRO A 144 10.99 -12.99 -7.94
N HIS A 145 10.61 -14.18 -8.40
CA HIS A 145 11.20 -14.88 -9.55
C HIS A 145 12.70 -15.23 -9.44
N VAL A 146 13.22 -15.52 -8.24
CA VAL A 146 14.57 -16.08 -8.10
C VAL A 146 14.53 -17.59 -8.25
N ASN A 147 15.35 -18.14 -9.15
CA ASN A 147 15.47 -19.60 -9.30
C ASN A 147 16.27 -20.23 -8.14
N SER A 148 16.05 -21.51 -7.89
CA SER A 148 16.66 -22.25 -6.78
C SER A 148 18.17 -22.35 -6.87
N GLU A 149 18.74 -22.40 -8.08
CA GLU A 149 20.19 -22.48 -8.30
C GLU A 149 20.90 -21.20 -7.83
N LEU A 150 20.37 -20.04 -8.23
CA LEU A 150 20.87 -18.74 -7.82
C LEU A 150 20.71 -18.54 -6.31
N LEU A 151 19.58 -18.97 -5.73
CA LEU A 151 19.39 -18.94 -4.27
C LEU A 151 20.44 -19.75 -3.52
N ALA A 152 20.75 -20.96 -4.01
CA ALA A 152 21.77 -21.81 -3.41
C ALA A 152 23.16 -21.16 -3.50
N SER A 153 23.52 -20.60 -4.66
CA SER A 153 24.80 -19.88 -4.83
C SER A 153 24.92 -18.66 -3.90
N ILE A 154 23.87 -17.85 -3.79
CA ILE A 154 23.86 -16.68 -2.90
C ILE A 154 23.97 -17.13 -1.45
N MET A 155 23.21 -18.15 -1.03
CA MET A 155 23.26 -18.67 0.34
C MET A 155 24.66 -19.19 0.68
N GLN A 156 25.29 -19.95 -0.21
CA GLN A 156 26.68 -20.42 -0.05
C GLN A 156 27.68 -19.28 0.11
N GLN A 157 27.54 -18.23 -0.70
CA GLN A 157 28.42 -17.06 -0.66
C GLN A 157 28.26 -16.27 0.64
N ASN A 158 27.04 -16.14 1.13
CA ASN A 158 26.67 -15.32 2.29
C ASN A 158 26.89 -16.01 3.64
N LEU A 159 27.13 -17.32 3.64
CA LEU A 159 27.52 -18.06 4.84
C LEU A 159 28.94 -17.67 5.29
N ARG A 160 29.14 -17.65 6.61
CA ARG A 160 30.49 -17.52 7.16
C ARG A 160 31.31 -18.76 6.84
N ARG A 161 32.63 -18.55 6.73
CA ARG A 161 33.58 -19.67 6.58
C ARG A 161 33.44 -20.59 7.79
N GLY A 162 33.43 -21.90 7.53
CA GLY A 162 33.25 -22.92 8.53
C GLY A 162 32.68 -24.20 7.93
N ARG A 163 32.61 -25.26 8.75
CA ARG A 163 32.28 -26.62 8.32
C ARG A 163 31.00 -26.72 7.50
N PHE A 164 29.99 -25.93 7.85
CA PHE A 164 28.71 -25.94 7.14
C PHE A 164 28.82 -25.40 5.71
N ARG A 165 29.51 -24.27 5.51
CA ARG A 165 29.75 -23.71 4.17
C ARG A 165 30.61 -24.64 3.31
N GLU A 166 31.64 -25.24 3.92
CA GLU A 166 32.53 -26.21 3.25
C GLU A 166 31.77 -27.47 2.81
N SER A 167 30.90 -27.99 3.68
CA SER A 167 30.03 -29.13 3.38
C SER A 167 29.07 -28.85 2.22
N ILE A 168 28.62 -27.61 2.04
CA ILE A 168 27.72 -27.24 0.94
C ILE A 168 28.52 -26.96 -0.35
N ALA A 169 29.76 -26.49 -0.26
CA ALA A 169 30.62 -26.22 -1.42
C ALA A 169 31.19 -27.50 -2.09
N GLY A 170 30.86 -28.69 -1.56
CA GLY A 170 31.35 -29.96 -2.10
C GLY A 170 32.85 -30.21 -1.88
N ASN A 171 33.52 -29.44 -1.01
CA ASN A 171 34.91 -29.69 -0.63
C ASN A 171 34.93 -30.72 0.50
N PRO A 172 35.35 -31.98 0.25
CA PRO A 172 35.51 -32.95 1.31
C PRO A 172 36.64 -32.50 2.24
N GLN A 173 36.48 -32.67 3.55
CA GLN A 173 37.60 -32.46 4.48
C GLN A 173 38.71 -33.47 4.17
N PRO A 174 39.99 -33.06 4.10
CA PRO A 174 41.08 -34.03 4.05
C PRO A 174 41.10 -34.84 5.36
N PRO A 175 41.48 -36.14 5.29
CA PRO A 175 41.42 -37.08 6.39
C PRO A 175 42.30 -36.70 7.59
#